data_AF-A0A941UJ94-F1
#
_entry.id   AF-A0A941UJ94-F1
#
_cell.length_a   1.000
_cell.length_b   1.000
_cell.length_c   1.000
_cell.angle_alpha   90.00
_cell.angle_beta   90.00
_cell.angle_gamma   90.00
#
_symmetry.space_group_name_H-M   'P 1'
#
loop_
_entity.id
_entity.type
_entity.pdbx_description
1 polymer ?
#
loop_
_entity_poly.entity_id
_entity_poly.type
_entity_poly.pdbx_seq_one_letter_code
_entity_poly.pdbx_strand_id
1 'polypeptide(L)'
;MDKSAVSLLTTSLQVLWPLLAILWFLGLFFQFLMIANRKPDVKVFDQRLMYNPFNIQFYGDQYLTLKGLKWRNLSWICYGVFVGILVLIFAVYYYIKKPAA
;
A
#
# COMPACT_ATOMS: atom_id res chain seq x y z
N MET A 1 -18.20 -28.72 2.98
CA MET A 1 -17.23 -27.65 3.30
C MET A 1 -16.42 -28.11 4.50
N ASP A 2 -15.10 -28.21 4.37
CA ASP A 2 -14.23 -28.67 5.46
C ASP A 2 -14.18 -27.62 6.58
N LYS A 3 -14.76 -27.95 7.74
CA LYS A 3 -14.86 -27.03 8.89
C LYS A 3 -13.48 -26.66 9.44
N SER A 4 -12.46 -27.50 9.24
CA SER A 4 -11.09 -27.24 9.69
C SER A 4 -10.42 -26.12 8.88
N ALA A 5 -10.58 -26.14 7.55
CA ALA A 5 -10.05 -25.12 6.64
C ALA A 5 -10.69 -23.75 6.87
N VAL A 6 -11.99 -23.72 7.17
CA VAL A 6 -12.73 -22.48 7.47
C VAL A 6 -12.28 -21.89 8.80
N SER A 7 -12.07 -22.72 9.82
CA SER A 7 -11.56 -22.30 11.12
C SER A 7 -10.15 -21.70 11.00
N LEU A 8 -9.25 -22.40 10.30
CA LEU A 8 -7.88 -21.95 10.05
C LEU A 8 -7.85 -20.60 9.33
N LEU A 9 -8.64 -20.43 8.26
CA LEU A 9 -8.75 -19.18 7.52
C LEU A 9 -9.23 -18.03 8.43
N THR A 10 -10.21 -18.30 9.30
CA THR A 10 -10.77 -17.29 10.20
C THR A 10 -9.74 -16.83 11.22
N THR A 11 -8.97 -17.74 11.83
CA THR A 11 -7.89 -17.40 12.75
C THR A 11 -6.75 -16.67 12.04
N SER A 12 -6.37 -17.09 10.83
CA SER A 12 -5.36 -16.38 10.03
C SER A 12 -5.79 -14.95 9.71
N LEU A 13 -7.06 -14.73 9.36
CA LEU A 13 -7.59 -13.39 9.09
C LEU A 13 -7.50 -12.47 10.30
N GLN A 14 -7.75 -12.97 11.52
CA GLN A 14 -7.62 -12.17 12.75
C GLN A 14 -6.22 -11.61 12.96
N VAL A 15 -5.17 -12.32 12.53
CA VAL A 15 -3.77 -11.86 12.62
C VAL A 15 -3.39 -11.00 11.42
N LEU A 16 -3.91 -11.32 10.23
CA LEU A 16 -3.59 -10.60 8.99
C LEU A 16 -4.21 -9.20 8.95
N TRP A 17 -5.38 -8.97 9.53
CA TRP A 17 -6.03 -7.65 9.53
C TRP A 17 -5.22 -6.56 10.25
N PRO A 18 -4.72 -6.77 11.49
CA PRO A 18 -3.80 -5.83 12.13
C PRO A 18 -2.54 -5.57 11.31
N LEU A 19 -1.96 -6.60 10.70
CA LEU A 19 -0.77 -6.46 9.86
C LEU A 19 -1.06 -5.61 8.62
N LEU A 20 -2.18 -5.85 7.94
CA LEU A 20 -2.65 -5.05 6.81
C LEU A 20 -2.87 -3.58 7.20
N ALA A 21 -3.48 -3.33 8.36
CA ALA A 21 -3.66 -1.97 8.88
C ALA A 21 -2.31 -1.28 9.13
N ILE A 22 -1.36 -1.96 9.77
CA ILE A 22 0.00 -1.44 10.02
C ILE A 22 0.69 -1.10 8.69
N LEU A 23 0.65 -2.00 7.71
CA LEU A 23 1.25 -1.77 6.39
C LEU A 23 0.62 -0.57 5.68
N TRP A 24 -0.71 -0.42 5.76
CA TRP A 24 -1.42 0.72 5.19
C TRP A 24 -0.98 2.05 5.82
N PHE A 25 -0.97 2.13 7.15
CA PHE A 25 -0.58 3.35 7.86
C PHE A 25 0.91 3.67 7.71
N LEU A 26 1.79 2.66 7.68
CA LEU A 26 3.20 2.86 7.35
C LEU A 26 3.39 3.39 5.93
N GLY A 27 2.63 2.86 4.97
CA GLY A 27 2.60 3.35 3.59
C GLY A 27 2.27 4.84 3.53
N LEU A 28 1.20 5.26 4.23
CA LEU A 28 0.79 6.67 4.33
C LEU A 28 1.83 7.54 5.03
N PHE A 29 2.37 7.07 6.15
CA PHE A 29 3.43 7.77 6.88
C PHE A 29 4.64 8.07 6.00
N PHE A 30 5.09 7.10 5.19
CA PHE A 30 6.17 7.33 4.24
C PHE A 30 5.77 8.29 3.11
N GLN A 31 4.51 8.37 2.70
CA GLN A 31 4.06 9.41 1.75
C GLN A 31 4.18 10.81 2.35
N PHE A 32 3.84 11.00 3.62
CA PHE A 32 4.03 12.29 4.29
C PHE A 32 5.51 12.69 4.33
N LEU A 33 6.39 11.76 4.68
CA LEU A 33 7.84 12.00 4.65
C LEU A 33 8.35 12.27 3.23
N MET A 34 7.82 11.59 2.22
CA MET A 34 8.12 11.86 0.81
C MET A 34 7.78 13.32 0.45
N ILE A 35 6.57 13.78 0.74
CA ILE A 35 6.10 15.15 0.44
C ILE A 35 6.92 16.20 1.19
N ALA A 36 7.33 15.90 2.43
CA ALA A 36 8.19 16.77 3.22
C ALA A 36 9.62 16.90 2.66
N ASN A 37 10.06 15.93 1.84
CA ASN A 37 11.40 15.88 1.23
C ASN A 37 11.35 16.13 -0.30
N ARG A 38 10.40 16.95 -0.76
CA ARG A 38 10.35 17.47 -2.14
C ARG A 38 11.46 18.50 -2.39
N LYS A 39 11.75 18.77 -3.66
CA LYS A 39 12.68 19.85 -4.04
C LYS A 39 12.07 21.22 -3.68
N PRO A 40 12.88 22.24 -3.31
CA PRO A 40 12.38 23.51 -2.75
C PRO A 40 11.63 24.40 -3.76
N ASP A 41 11.89 24.24 -5.05
CA ASP A 41 11.20 24.88 -6.17
C ASP A 41 9.77 24.33 -6.37
N VAL A 42 9.47 23.21 -5.72
CA VAL A 42 8.21 22.51 -5.84
C VAL A 42 7.22 23.04 -4.80
N LYS A 43 6.35 23.96 -5.26
CA LYS A 43 5.26 24.52 -4.45
C LYS A 43 4.14 23.50 -4.26
N VAL A 44 3.68 23.35 -3.03
CA VAL A 44 2.51 22.55 -2.69
C VAL A 44 1.37 23.54 -2.52
N PHE A 45 0.28 23.35 -3.27
CA PHE A 45 -0.91 24.23 -3.33
C PHE A 45 -0.86 25.47 -4.24
N ASP A 46 -0.39 25.37 -5.48
CA ASP A 46 -0.78 26.35 -6.51
C ASP A 46 -1.87 25.74 -7.41
N GLN A 47 -3.06 26.34 -7.42
CA GLN A 47 -4.22 25.92 -8.24
C GLN A 47 -3.91 25.87 -9.75
N ARG A 48 -2.81 26.51 -10.20
CA ARG A 48 -2.42 26.61 -11.62
C ARG A 48 -1.52 25.48 -12.11
N LEU A 49 -0.93 24.70 -11.21
CA LEU A 49 -0.08 23.56 -11.52
C LEU A 49 -0.69 22.34 -10.85
N MET A 50 -1.35 21.49 -11.65
CA MET A 50 -2.08 20.29 -11.19
C MET A 50 -1.22 19.40 -10.28
N TYR A 51 -1.31 19.65 -8.97
CA TYR A 51 -0.59 18.96 -7.92
C TYR A 51 -1.48 17.90 -7.30
N ASN A 52 -1.57 16.75 -7.99
CA ASN A 52 -2.18 15.58 -7.41
C ASN A 52 -1.08 14.81 -6.63
N PRO A 53 -1.26 14.45 -5.34
CA PRO A 53 -0.37 13.55 -4.62
C PRO A 53 0.02 12.29 -5.43
N PHE A 54 -0.89 11.83 -6.29
CA PHE A 54 -0.62 10.76 -7.26
C PHE A 54 0.53 11.12 -8.23
N ASN A 55 0.56 12.34 -8.80
CA ASN A 55 1.60 12.76 -9.75
C ASN A 55 3.00 12.80 -9.11
N ILE A 56 3.11 13.22 -7.85
CA ILE A 56 4.40 13.24 -7.14
C ILE A 56 4.98 11.84 -6.98
N GLN A 57 4.12 10.84 -6.80
CA GLN A 57 4.56 9.45 -6.71
C GLN A 57 5.06 8.95 -8.07
N PHE A 58 4.31 9.19 -9.15
CA PHE A 58 4.66 8.68 -10.48
C PHE A 58 5.85 9.42 -11.12
N TYR A 59 5.96 10.74 -10.91
CA TYR A 59 7.04 11.58 -11.46
C TYR A 59 8.07 11.97 -10.40
N GLY A 60 8.30 11.09 -9.42
CA GLY A 60 9.10 11.39 -8.24
C GLY A 60 10.50 11.93 -8.54
N ASP A 61 11.18 11.49 -9.60
CA ASP A 61 12.56 11.91 -9.88
C ASP A 61 12.64 13.41 -10.28
N GLN A 62 11.55 13.94 -10.83
CA GLN A 62 11.44 15.35 -11.19
C GLN A 62 11.14 16.22 -9.97
N TYR A 63 10.35 15.73 -9.01
CA TYR A 63 9.80 16.54 -7.91
C TYR A 63 10.41 16.27 -6.52
N LEU A 64 11.08 15.13 -6.34
CA LEU A 64 11.59 14.68 -5.05
C LEU A 64 13.12 14.79 -4.97
N THR A 65 13.62 15.03 -3.76
CA THR A 65 15.04 14.84 -3.47
C THR A 65 15.37 13.33 -3.42
N LEU A 66 16.66 12.98 -3.39
CA LEU A 66 17.08 11.59 -3.19
C LEU A 66 16.49 10.97 -1.91
N LYS A 67 16.35 11.78 -0.86
CA LYS A 67 15.71 11.36 0.41
C LYS A 67 14.20 11.16 0.22
N GLY A 68 13.53 12.03 -0.52
CA GLY A 68 12.12 11.87 -0.90
C GLY A 68 11.86 10.60 -1.72
N LEU A 69 12.74 10.27 -2.66
CA LEU A 69 12.67 9.03 -3.45
C LEU A 69 12.80 7.77 -2.58
N LYS A 70 13.65 7.78 -1.56
CA LYS A 70 13.74 6.67 -0.59
C LYS A 70 12.40 6.45 0.12
N TRP A 71 11.76 7.52 0.58
CA TRP A 71 10.44 7.42 1.22
C TRP A 71 9.35 6.98 0.25
N ARG A 72 9.38 7.43 -1.00
CA ARG A 72 8.49 6.92 -2.07
C ARG A 72 8.62 5.41 -2.19
N ASN A 73 9.84 4.90 -2.30
CA ASN A 73 10.08 3.47 -2.50
C ASN A 73 9.63 2.65 -1.29
N LEU A 74 9.89 3.12 -0.06
CA LEU A 74 9.39 2.47 1.16
C LEU A 74 7.86 2.46 1.20
N SER A 75 7.22 3.56 0.83
CA SER A 75 5.76 3.63 0.71
C SER A 75 5.22 2.61 -0.30
N TRP A 76 5.85 2.49 -1.47
CA TRP A 76 5.49 1.52 -2.50
C TRP A 76 5.68 0.07 -2.03
N ILE A 77 6.74 -0.23 -1.29
CA ILE A 77 6.96 -1.55 -0.70
C ILE A 77 5.82 -1.88 0.28
N CYS A 78 5.44 -0.95 1.17
CA CYS A 78 4.33 -1.16 2.10
C CYS A 78 3.02 -1.49 1.38
N TYR A 79 2.65 -0.71 0.35
CA TYR A 79 1.43 -0.96 -0.42
C TYR A 79 1.53 -2.22 -1.28
N GLY A 80 2.70 -2.51 -1.85
CA GLY A 80 2.93 -3.73 -2.62
C GLY A 80 2.72 -4.98 -1.76
N VAL A 81 3.28 -5.00 -0.54
CA VAL A 81 3.06 -6.09 0.42
C VAL A 81 1.59 -6.16 0.86
N PHE A 82 0.96 -5.03 1.16
CA PHE A 82 -0.46 -4.96 1.52
C PHE A 82 -1.35 -5.58 0.43
N VAL A 83 -1.18 -5.16 -0.82
CA VAL A 83 -1.95 -5.70 -1.96
C VAL A 83 -1.65 -7.18 -2.18
N GLY A 84 -0.38 -7.59 -2.07
CA GLY A 84 0.01 -8.99 -2.20
C GLY A 84 -0.69 -9.91 -1.20
N ILE A 85 -0.79 -9.48 0.06
CA ILE A 85 -1.51 -10.22 1.11
C ILE A 85 -3.01 -10.30 0.78
N LEU A 86 -3.64 -9.21 0.34
CA LEU A 86 -5.06 -9.20 -0.04
C LEU A 86 -5.35 -10.16 -1.21
N VAL A 87 -4.50 -10.16 -2.23
CA VAL A 87 -4.62 -11.08 -3.37
C VAL A 87 -4.52 -12.54 -2.91
N LEU A 88 -3.59 -12.84 -2.00
CA LEU A 88 -3.40 -14.19 -1.47
C LEU A 88 -4.61 -14.66 -0.64
N ILE A 89 -5.17 -13.78 0.20
CA ILE A 89 -6.42 -14.05 0.94
C ILE A 89 -7.55 -14.38 -0.04
N PHE A 90 -7.72 -13.56 -1.08
CA PHE A 90 -8.78 -13.76 -2.07
C PHE A 90 -8.60 -15.06 -2.86
N ALA A 91 -7.36 -15.38 -3.25
CA ALA A 91 -7.04 -16.63 -3.95
C ALA A 91 -7.36 -17.88 -3.10
N VAL A 92 -6.98 -17.87 -1.81
CA VAL A 92 -7.29 -18.96 -0.88
C VAL A 92 -8.80 -19.09 -0.68
N TYR A 93 -9.50 -17.97 -0.46
CA TYR A 93 -10.96 -17.96 -0.33
C TYR A 93 -11.64 -18.54 -1.58
N TYR A 94 -11.23 -18.11 -2.77
CA TYR A 94 -11.76 -18.61 -4.03
C TYR A 94 -11.51 -20.12 -4.19
N TYR A 95 -10.30 -20.60 -3.88
CA TYR A 95 -9.96 -22.02 -3.94
C TYR A 95 -10.86 -22.87 -3.03
N ILE A 96 -11.12 -22.41 -1.79
CA ILE A 96 -11.98 -23.12 -0.82
C ILE A 96 -13.46 -23.11 -1.26
N LYS A 97 -13.92 -22.00 -1.84
CA LYS A 97 -15.32 -21.81 -2.26
C LYS A 97 -15.62 -22.31 -3.68
N LYS A 98 -14.60 -22.70 -4.44
CA LYS A 98 -14.77 -23.21 -5.80
C LYS A 98 -15.79 -24.36 -5.78
N PRO A 99 -16.93 -24.26 -6.50
CA PRO A 99 -17.86 -25.36 -6.58
C PRO A 99 -17.12 -26.57 -7.17
N ALA A 100 -17.27 -27.73 -6.53
CA ALA A 100 -16.80 -28.98 -7.12
C ALA A 100 -17.51 -29.14 -8.47
N ALA A 101 -16.72 -29.27 -9.54
CA ALA A 101 -17.22 -29.63 -10.86
C ALA A 101 -17.70 -31.09 -10.84
#